data_AF-A0AAW6Y4V7-F1
#
_entry.id   AF-A0AAW6Y4V7-F1
#
_cell.length_a   1.000
_cell.length_b   1.000
_cell.length_c   1.000
_cell.angle_alpha   90.00
_cell.angle_beta   90.00
_cell.angle_gamma   90.00
#
_symmetry.space_group_name_H-M   'P 1'
#
loop_
_entity.id
_entity.type
_entity.pdbx_description
1 polymer ?
#
loop_
_entity_poly.entity_id
_entity_poly.type
_entity_poly.pdbx_seq_one_letter_code
_entity_poly.pdbx_strand_id
1 'polypeptide(L)'
;MSEFNINLFESQFTESVKEILHNNEWSVTTKQYPQGIASLTIHNSRGYVEVLPFMGQIIWDANFDGKSLRMDNMFSKPKPANQIVNTYGCFAFHSGLLAAGCPSPEDTHPLHGEFPCSHMDNAKLIVTETSITIESSYEYLQGFGDHYVAKPSVTLHEGSSMFDIHLEVTNKSLYASMPLQYMCHMNYAFVKDAKITQNFGNDTFKLRTSIPAHVKPTPRWTQLNEDILSGKKDANSLVGAEEFDPEIVYFADGVNKITDNAIIDMVAPDGTTFETQFSTQEFPVVTRWILYNADQKVAAFALPGTSRPEGREAARKAGTLIQLNPGETKKFIVHTGIKEK
;
A
#
# COMPACT_ATOMS: atom_id res chain seq x y z
N MET A 1 -26.08 10.83 -14.40
CA MET A 1 -25.47 9.52 -14.12
C MET A 1 -26.02 9.03 -12.80
N SER A 2 -26.54 7.81 -12.78
CA SER A 2 -27.08 7.19 -11.57
C SER A 2 -25.94 6.59 -10.75
N GLU A 3 -25.82 7.00 -9.50
CA GLU A 3 -24.95 6.37 -8.50
C GLU A 3 -25.82 5.51 -7.57
N PHE A 4 -25.39 4.28 -7.31
CA PHE A 4 -26.04 3.39 -6.35
C PHE A 4 -25.08 3.06 -5.22
N ASN A 5 -25.58 3.12 -3.98
CA ASN A 5 -24.82 2.74 -2.79
C ASN A 5 -25.41 1.46 -2.21
N ILE A 6 -24.57 0.44 -1.99
CA ILE A 6 -24.95 -0.85 -1.40
C ILE A 6 -24.19 -1.01 -0.09
N ASN A 7 -24.87 -0.86 1.05
CA ASN A 7 -24.26 -1.09 2.35
C ASN A 7 -23.95 -2.58 2.53
N LEU A 8 -22.75 -2.85 3.04
CA LEU A 8 -22.28 -4.20 3.34
C LEU A 8 -22.30 -4.41 4.86
N PHE A 9 -22.70 -5.60 5.26
CA PHE A 9 -22.67 -6.04 6.65
C PHE A 9 -21.83 -7.30 6.75
N GLU A 10 -20.96 -7.39 7.75
CA GLU A 10 -20.07 -8.54 7.93
C GLU A 10 -20.83 -9.87 8.00
N SER A 11 -22.07 -9.86 8.52
CA SER A 11 -22.97 -11.03 8.57
C SER A 11 -23.43 -11.56 7.20
N GLN A 12 -23.24 -10.80 6.12
CA GLN A 12 -23.53 -11.25 4.75
C GLN A 12 -22.45 -12.19 4.20
N PHE A 13 -21.24 -12.13 4.77
CA PHE A 13 -20.08 -12.90 4.33
C PHE A 13 -20.14 -14.31 4.92
N THR A 14 -20.01 -15.31 4.07
CA THR A 14 -20.07 -16.73 4.44
C THR A 14 -18.94 -17.50 3.79
N GLU A 15 -18.60 -18.69 4.30
CA GLU A 15 -17.55 -19.52 3.70
C GLU A 15 -17.83 -19.88 2.23
N SER A 16 -19.10 -20.00 1.84
CA SER A 16 -19.49 -20.12 0.44
C SER A 16 -19.39 -18.77 -0.27
N VAL A 17 -18.72 -18.76 -1.43
CA VAL A 17 -18.67 -17.60 -2.33
C VAL A 17 -20.08 -17.25 -2.80
N LYS A 18 -20.43 -15.97 -2.73
CA LYS A 18 -21.70 -15.42 -3.20
C LYS A 18 -21.46 -14.26 -4.15
N GLU A 19 -22.09 -14.28 -5.32
CA GLU A 19 -22.12 -13.12 -6.20
C GLU A 19 -23.25 -12.18 -5.76
N ILE A 20 -22.92 -10.91 -5.54
CA ILE A 20 -23.86 -9.89 -5.04
C ILE A 20 -24.16 -8.80 -6.09
N LEU A 21 -23.36 -8.74 -7.15
CA LEU A 21 -23.55 -7.86 -8.30
C LEU A 21 -22.98 -8.54 -9.53
N HIS A 22 -23.71 -8.49 -10.65
CA HIS A 22 -23.27 -9.05 -11.92
C HIS A 22 -23.82 -8.24 -13.10
N ASN A 23 -22.97 -7.95 -14.08
CA ASN A 23 -23.37 -7.61 -15.45
C ASN A 23 -22.24 -8.02 -16.43
N ASN A 24 -22.32 -7.57 -17.69
CA ASN A 24 -21.33 -7.94 -18.71
C ASN A 24 -19.89 -7.46 -18.40
N GLU A 25 -19.76 -6.36 -17.66
CA GLU A 25 -18.46 -5.79 -17.29
C GLU A 25 -18.04 -6.23 -15.89
N TRP A 26 -18.98 -6.25 -14.95
CA TRP A 26 -18.71 -6.34 -13.52
C TRP A 26 -19.19 -7.65 -12.91
N SER A 27 -18.38 -8.22 -12.02
CA SER A 27 -18.82 -9.23 -11.06
C SER A 27 -18.27 -8.88 -9.68
N VAL A 28 -19.15 -8.79 -8.68
CA VAL A 28 -18.74 -8.61 -7.28
C VAL A 28 -19.13 -9.83 -6.48
N THR A 29 -18.12 -10.46 -5.87
CA THR A 29 -18.31 -11.65 -5.05
C THR A 29 -17.87 -11.41 -3.62
N THR A 30 -18.51 -12.09 -2.68
CA THR A 30 -18.16 -12.07 -1.26
C THR A 30 -17.91 -13.48 -0.76
N LYS A 31 -16.98 -13.62 0.17
CA LYS A 31 -16.68 -14.87 0.89
C LYS A 31 -16.13 -14.56 2.27
N GLN A 32 -16.14 -15.55 3.15
CA GLN A 32 -15.46 -15.50 4.43
C GLN A 32 -14.33 -16.51 4.43
N TYR A 33 -13.11 -16.06 4.68
CA TYR A 33 -12.00 -16.97 4.93
C TYR A 33 -12.21 -17.71 6.26
N PRO A 34 -11.62 -18.91 6.42
CA PRO A 34 -11.63 -19.59 7.71
C PRO A 34 -11.08 -18.67 8.81
N GLN A 35 -11.69 -18.71 9.99
CA GLN A 35 -11.46 -17.79 11.12
C GLN A 35 -12.10 -16.40 10.94
N GLY A 36 -13.12 -16.28 10.09
CA GLY A 36 -14.10 -15.19 10.17
C GLY A 36 -13.81 -13.95 9.33
N ILE A 37 -12.74 -13.94 8.52
CA ILE A 37 -12.34 -12.73 7.79
C ILE A 37 -13.19 -12.58 6.53
N ALA A 38 -14.00 -11.52 6.50
CA ALA A 38 -14.76 -11.11 5.32
C ALA A 38 -13.83 -10.66 4.19
N SER A 39 -14.10 -11.15 2.99
CA SER A 39 -13.41 -10.80 1.74
C SER A 39 -14.43 -10.51 0.64
N LEU A 40 -14.17 -9.44 -0.12
CA LEU A 40 -14.94 -9.02 -1.28
C LEU A 40 -14.01 -8.91 -2.49
N THR A 41 -14.40 -9.47 -3.62
CA THR A 41 -13.65 -9.38 -4.88
C THR A 41 -14.48 -8.66 -5.93
N ILE A 42 -13.93 -7.58 -6.49
CA ILE A 42 -14.50 -6.84 -7.61
C ILE A 42 -13.74 -7.27 -8.87
N HIS A 43 -14.45 -7.81 -9.85
CA HIS A 43 -13.93 -8.10 -11.18
C HIS A 43 -14.44 -7.07 -12.19
N ASN A 44 -13.59 -6.72 -13.14
CA ASN A 44 -13.96 -6.07 -14.39
C ASN A 44 -13.55 -6.98 -15.57
N SER A 45 -13.66 -6.51 -16.81
CA SER A 45 -13.30 -7.31 -18.00
C SER A 45 -11.80 -7.63 -18.13
N ARG A 46 -10.92 -6.98 -17.36
CA ARG A 46 -9.46 -7.08 -17.45
C ARG A 46 -8.84 -7.83 -16.27
N GLY A 47 -9.56 -7.98 -15.16
CA GLY A 47 -9.00 -8.54 -13.94
C GLY A 47 -9.84 -8.33 -12.70
N TYR A 48 -9.18 -8.27 -11.53
CA TYR A 48 -9.83 -8.09 -10.24
C TYR A 48 -8.96 -7.48 -9.17
N VAL A 49 -9.63 -7.00 -8.13
CA VAL A 49 -9.05 -6.70 -6.82
C VAL A 49 -9.88 -7.38 -5.73
N GLU A 50 -9.21 -8.08 -4.82
CA GLU A 50 -9.76 -8.67 -3.60
C GLU A 50 -9.41 -7.79 -2.39
N VAL A 51 -10.41 -7.37 -1.63
CA VAL A 51 -10.27 -6.51 -0.46
C VAL A 51 -10.86 -7.17 0.79
N LEU A 52 -10.34 -6.79 1.95
CA LEU A 52 -10.85 -7.18 3.27
C LEU A 52 -11.61 -5.98 3.87
N PRO A 53 -12.90 -5.77 3.54
CA PRO A 53 -13.60 -4.51 3.80
C PRO A 53 -13.72 -4.15 5.28
N PHE A 54 -13.64 -5.14 6.17
CA PHE A 54 -13.75 -4.96 7.62
C PHE A 54 -12.40 -5.07 8.37
N MET A 55 -11.28 -5.17 7.66
CA MET A 55 -9.95 -5.31 8.27
C MET A 55 -8.93 -4.39 7.57
N GLY A 56 -8.80 -3.16 8.07
CA GLY A 56 -7.86 -2.16 7.54
C GLY A 56 -8.17 -1.71 6.11
N GLN A 57 -9.25 -2.23 5.50
CA GLN A 57 -9.43 -2.31 4.05
C GLN A 57 -8.19 -2.81 3.30
N ILE A 58 -7.54 -3.84 3.86
CA ILE A 58 -6.39 -4.50 3.21
C ILE A 58 -6.79 -4.96 1.80
N ILE A 59 -5.97 -4.64 0.81
CA ILE A 59 -6.08 -5.18 -0.54
C ILE A 59 -5.33 -6.50 -0.57
N TRP A 60 -6.06 -7.60 -0.39
CA TRP A 60 -5.48 -8.92 -0.22
C TRP A 60 -4.83 -9.45 -1.50
N ASP A 61 -5.45 -9.24 -2.65
CA ASP A 61 -4.94 -9.72 -3.94
C ASP A 61 -5.38 -8.79 -5.08
N ALA A 62 -4.60 -8.76 -6.15
CA ALA A 62 -4.90 -8.03 -7.37
C ALA A 62 -4.29 -8.75 -8.57
N ASN A 63 -5.08 -8.95 -9.62
CA ASN A 63 -4.66 -9.62 -10.85
C ASN A 63 -5.29 -8.92 -12.05
N PHE A 64 -4.48 -8.54 -13.03
CA PHE A 64 -4.95 -7.96 -14.28
C PHE A 64 -4.18 -8.58 -15.44
N ASP A 65 -4.82 -8.78 -16.58
CA ASP A 65 -4.21 -9.37 -17.78
C ASP A 65 -3.51 -10.73 -17.52
N GLY A 66 -4.01 -11.50 -16.56
CA GLY A 66 -3.43 -12.78 -16.16
C GLY A 66 -2.10 -12.67 -15.40
N LYS A 67 -1.74 -11.48 -14.91
CA LYS A 67 -0.57 -11.24 -14.08
C LYS A 67 -1.01 -10.85 -12.67
N SER A 68 -0.47 -11.55 -11.66
CA SER A 68 -0.64 -11.12 -10.27
C SER A 68 0.24 -9.91 -10.00
N LEU A 69 -0.31 -8.92 -9.30
CA LEU A 69 0.42 -7.75 -8.82
C LEU A 69 1.00 -7.99 -7.43
N ARG A 70 0.59 -9.06 -6.74
CA ARG A 70 0.91 -9.35 -5.35
C ARG A 70 2.24 -10.09 -5.19
N MET A 71 2.98 -9.79 -4.14
CA MET A 71 4.21 -10.49 -3.75
C MET A 71 4.02 -12.01 -3.54
N ASP A 72 5.09 -12.77 -3.81
CA ASP A 72 5.22 -14.15 -3.34
C ASP A 72 5.45 -14.15 -1.83
N ASN A 73 4.70 -14.95 -1.08
CA ASN A 73 4.80 -15.02 0.37
C ASN A 73 4.22 -16.34 0.93
N MET A 74 4.49 -16.61 2.20
CA MET A 74 4.03 -17.81 2.92
C MET A 74 2.56 -17.77 3.38
N PHE A 75 1.86 -16.64 3.30
CA PHE A 75 0.46 -16.53 3.75
C PHE A 75 -0.51 -16.94 2.65
N SER A 76 -1.01 -18.17 2.73
CA SER A 76 -2.03 -18.69 1.80
C SER A 76 -3.41 -18.05 1.95
N LYS A 77 -3.68 -17.37 3.06
CA LYS A 77 -4.92 -16.67 3.38
C LYS A 77 -4.68 -15.59 4.42
N PRO A 78 -5.54 -14.56 4.54
CA PRO A 78 -5.43 -13.59 5.61
C PRO A 78 -5.65 -14.28 6.97
N LYS A 79 -5.11 -13.69 8.02
CA LYS A 79 -5.25 -14.18 9.41
C LYS A 79 -5.79 -13.06 10.30
N PRO A 80 -6.61 -13.38 11.32
CA PRO A 80 -7.00 -12.39 12.31
C PRO A 80 -5.75 -11.82 12.97
N ALA A 81 -5.61 -10.50 12.94
CA ALA A 81 -4.41 -9.82 13.39
C ALA A 81 -4.74 -8.40 13.85
N ASN A 82 -3.97 -7.91 14.83
CA ASN A 82 -3.98 -6.50 15.23
C ASN A 82 -2.75 -5.74 14.69
N GLN A 83 -1.85 -6.43 13.99
CA GLN A 83 -0.61 -5.89 13.42
C GLN A 83 -0.34 -6.57 12.08
N ILE A 84 0.04 -5.78 11.07
CA ILE A 84 0.15 -6.25 9.69
C ILE A 84 1.14 -7.40 9.52
N VAL A 85 2.21 -7.45 10.32
CA VAL A 85 3.22 -8.53 10.28
C VAL A 85 2.64 -9.93 10.48
N ASN A 86 1.49 -10.04 11.15
CA ASN A 86 0.82 -11.31 11.41
C ASN A 86 -0.11 -11.76 10.27
N THR A 87 -0.27 -10.93 9.22
CA THR A 87 -1.10 -11.20 8.03
C THR A 87 -0.55 -10.55 6.75
N TYR A 88 0.78 -10.43 6.64
CA TYR A 88 1.47 -9.53 5.71
C TYR A 88 1.29 -9.84 4.22
N GLY A 89 0.79 -11.03 3.86
CA GLY A 89 0.79 -11.54 2.48
C GLY A 89 -0.06 -10.81 1.45
N CYS A 90 -0.63 -9.65 1.77
CA CYS A 90 -1.52 -8.87 0.92
C CYS A 90 -0.79 -8.12 -0.22
N PHE A 91 -1.52 -7.70 -1.25
CA PHE A 91 -1.01 -6.79 -2.27
C PHE A 91 -0.77 -5.39 -1.70
N ALA A 92 -1.72 -4.80 -0.97
CA ALA A 92 -1.53 -3.48 -0.40
C ALA A 92 -2.22 -3.29 0.95
N PHE A 93 -1.67 -2.39 1.76
CA PHE A 93 -2.27 -1.97 3.03
C PHE A 93 -1.90 -0.50 3.34
N HIS A 94 -2.68 0.09 4.24
CA HIS A 94 -2.48 1.47 4.68
C HIS A 94 -1.58 1.51 5.93
N SER A 95 -0.28 1.80 5.77
CA SER A 95 0.63 1.98 6.91
C SER A 95 0.43 3.37 7.53
N GLY A 96 0.11 3.43 8.82
CA GLY A 96 -0.31 4.65 9.48
C GLY A 96 -1.25 4.39 10.69
N LEU A 97 -1.97 5.38 11.19
CA LEU A 97 -2.05 6.78 10.74
C LEU A 97 -1.45 7.76 11.74
N LEU A 98 -1.42 7.41 13.03
CA LEU A 98 -0.75 8.20 14.06
C LEU A 98 0.78 8.04 14.00
N ALA A 99 1.22 6.88 13.51
CA ALA A 99 2.61 6.53 13.26
C ALA A 99 2.71 5.50 12.15
N ALA A 100 3.84 5.44 11.45
CA ALA A 100 4.09 4.49 10.36
C ALA A 100 5.54 3.99 10.36
N GLY A 101 5.82 3.01 9.49
CA GLY A 101 7.17 2.47 9.32
C GLY A 101 7.71 1.70 10.52
N CYS A 102 9.03 1.60 10.59
CA CYS A 102 9.77 0.83 11.60
C CYS A 102 10.00 1.67 12.86
N PRO A 103 9.45 1.28 14.03
CA PRO A 103 9.66 2.04 15.26
C PRO A 103 11.14 2.02 15.66
N SER A 104 11.63 3.17 16.09
CA SER A 104 12.90 3.26 16.83
C SER A 104 12.73 2.81 18.28
N PRO A 105 13.80 2.64 19.07
CA PRO A 105 13.68 2.40 20.52
C PRO A 105 12.94 3.51 21.29
N GLU A 106 12.81 4.71 20.70
CA GLU A 106 12.08 5.85 21.26
C GLU A 106 10.59 5.84 20.88
N ASP A 107 10.19 5.00 19.92
CA ASP A 107 8.82 4.84 19.47
C ASP A 107 8.09 3.73 20.24
N THR A 108 6.79 3.92 20.47
CA THR A 108 5.92 2.95 21.18
C THR A 108 4.86 2.35 20.27
N HIS A 109 4.86 2.69 18.98
CA HIS A 109 3.90 2.18 18.00
C HIS A 109 4.37 0.84 17.42
N PRO A 110 3.45 -0.04 16.99
CA PRO A 110 3.82 -1.25 16.28
C PRO A 110 4.41 -0.95 14.89
N LEU A 111 5.10 -1.94 14.31
CA LEU A 111 5.57 -1.85 12.92
C LEU A 111 4.40 -1.55 11.98
N HIS A 112 4.56 -0.51 11.17
CA HIS A 112 3.56 0.06 10.26
C HIS A 112 2.35 0.77 10.89
N GLY A 113 2.35 0.99 12.20
CA GLY A 113 1.29 1.73 12.88
C GLY A 113 0.07 0.90 13.26
N GLU A 114 -0.93 1.58 13.82
CA GLU A 114 -2.13 0.98 14.40
C GLU A 114 -3.22 0.65 13.37
N PHE A 115 -3.27 1.38 12.27
CA PHE A 115 -4.37 1.33 11.29
C PHE A 115 -4.45 0.07 10.41
N PRO A 116 -3.35 -0.56 9.95
CA PRO A 116 -3.39 -1.59 8.91
C PRO A 116 -4.34 -2.77 9.14
N CYS A 117 -4.65 -3.09 10.39
CA CYS A 117 -5.54 -4.19 10.75
C CYS A 117 -6.73 -3.75 11.61
N SER A 118 -7.04 -2.45 11.65
CA SER A 118 -8.19 -1.93 12.37
C SER A 118 -9.49 -2.57 11.88
N HIS A 119 -10.39 -2.88 12.80
CA HIS A 119 -11.73 -3.36 12.45
C HIS A 119 -12.57 -2.16 11.97
N MET A 120 -13.02 -2.19 10.72
CA MET A 120 -13.78 -1.08 10.13
C MET A 120 -15.22 -1.09 10.65
N ASP A 121 -15.78 0.10 10.93
CA ASP A 121 -17.14 0.25 11.45
C ASP A 121 -18.20 0.03 10.37
N ASN A 122 -17.91 0.44 9.13
CA ASN A 122 -18.83 0.34 8.01
C ASN A 122 -18.08 -0.02 6.72
N ALA A 123 -18.81 -0.64 5.78
CA ALA A 123 -18.36 -0.81 4.41
C ALA A 123 -19.54 -0.68 3.44
N LYS A 124 -19.30 -0.17 2.23
CA LYS A 124 -20.31 -0.08 1.16
C LYS A 124 -19.66 -0.16 -0.22
N LEU A 125 -20.43 -0.64 -1.19
CA LEU A 125 -20.13 -0.46 -2.61
C LEU A 125 -20.77 0.83 -3.11
N ILE A 126 -20.03 1.59 -3.91
CA ILE A 126 -20.52 2.71 -4.70
C ILE A 126 -20.38 2.30 -6.16
N VAL A 127 -21.50 2.19 -6.85
CA VAL A 127 -21.58 1.69 -8.22
C VAL A 127 -22.02 2.84 -9.11
N THR A 128 -21.22 3.13 -10.13
CA THR A 128 -21.54 4.10 -11.18
C THR A 128 -21.70 3.38 -12.52
N GLU A 129 -21.90 4.14 -13.60
CA GLU A 129 -21.94 3.56 -14.95
C GLU A 129 -20.58 2.95 -15.36
N THR A 130 -19.46 3.53 -14.91
CA THR A 130 -18.11 3.20 -15.39
C THR A 130 -17.15 2.75 -14.30
N SER A 131 -17.60 2.63 -13.04
CA SER A 131 -16.74 2.24 -11.93
C SER A 131 -17.48 1.54 -10.79
N ILE A 132 -16.74 0.72 -10.04
CA ILE A 132 -17.16 0.20 -8.73
C ILE A 132 -16.11 0.56 -7.69
N THR A 133 -16.55 1.22 -6.63
CA THR A 133 -15.72 1.54 -5.46
C THR A 133 -16.18 0.75 -4.25
N ILE A 134 -15.26 0.13 -3.53
CA ILE A 134 -15.47 -0.35 -2.16
C ILE A 134 -14.93 0.71 -1.20
N GLU A 135 -15.80 1.27 -0.36
CA GLU A 135 -15.45 2.24 0.68
C GLU A 135 -15.70 1.63 2.06
N SER A 136 -14.79 1.87 2.99
CA SER A 136 -14.93 1.52 4.41
C SER A 136 -14.75 2.77 5.25
N SER A 137 -15.20 2.73 6.50
CA SER A 137 -14.91 3.79 7.46
C SER A 137 -14.51 3.23 8.82
N TYR A 138 -13.62 3.95 9.50
CA TYR A 138 -13.15 3.65 10.84
C TYR A 138 -13.03 4.92 11.66
N GLU A 139 -13.64 4.95 12.84
CA GLU A 139 -13.46 5.99 13.84
C GLU A 139 -12.49 5.52 14.93
N TYR A 140 -11.30 6.12 14.94
CA TYR A 140 -10.35 5.95 16.04
C TYR A 140 -10.69 6.96 17.13
N LEU A 141 -10.96 6.49 18.35
CA LEU A 141 -11.32 7.35 19.48
C LEU A 141 -10.61 6.90 20.76
N GLN A 142 -9.80 7.79 21.32
CA GLN A 142 -9.22 7.62 22.66
C GLN A 142 -9.70 8.74 23.60
N GLY A 143 -10.22 8.38 24.78
CA GLY A 143 -10.81 9.35 25.72
C GLY A 143 -9.87 10.45 26.21
N PHE A 144 -8.56 10.21 26.17
CA PHE A 144 -7.51 11.19 26.50
C PHE A 144 -6.42 11.24 25.42
N GLY A 145 -6.77 10.92 24.18
CA GLY A 145 -5.83 10.82 23.07
C GLY A 145 -6.42 11.34 21.76
N ASP A 146 -5.92 10.80 20.66
CA ASP A 146 -6.33 11.23 19.32
C ASP A 146 -7.75 10.77 18.97
N HIS A 147 -8.39 11.52 18.08
CA HIS A 147 -9.72 11.23 17.56
C HIS A 147 -9.75 11.54 16.06
N TYR A 148 -9.89 10.51 15.23
CA TYR A 148 -9.99 10.68 13.78
C TYR A 148 -11.00 9.74 13.15
N VAL A 149 -11.46 10.12 11.96
CA VAL A 149 -12.17 9.22 11.05
C VAL A 149 -11.30 9.00 9.83
N ALA A 150 -11.07 7.73 9.50
CA ALA A 150 -10.41 7.31 8.27
C ALA A 150 -11.44 6.65 7.34
N LYS A 151 -11.35 6.96 6.04
CA LYS A 151 -12.18 6.38 4.98
C LYS A 151 -11.29 5.90 3.84
N PRO A 152 -10.78 4.66 3.92
CA PRO A 152 -10.12 4.04 2.77
C PRO A 152 -11.16 3.67 1.69
N SER A 153 -10.73 3.73 0.43
CA SER A 153 -11.52 3.16 -0.67
C SER A 153 -10.65 2.62 -1.78
N VAL A 154 -11.18 1.65 -2.54
CA VAL A 154 -10.57 1.11 -3.75
C VAL A 154 -11.55 1.18 -4.90
N THR A 155 -11.14 1.75 -6.02
CA THR A 155 -12.00 1.96 -7.20
C THR A 155 -11.45 1.25 -8.42
N LEU A 156 -12.26 0.35 -9.01
CA LEU A 156 -11.98 -0.21 -10.33
C LEU A 156 -12.78 0.54 -11.38
N HIS A 157 -12.22 0.62 -12.59
CA HIS A 157 -12.83 1.26 -13.75
C HIS A 157 -13.16 0.25 -14.84
N GLU A 158 -14.23 0.50 -15.59
CA GLU A 158 -14.67 -0.31 -16.72
C GLU A 158 -13.53 -0.45 -17.75
N GLY A 159 -13.25 -1.68 -18.18
CA GLY A 159 -12.27 -1.96 -19.22
C GLY A 159 -10.81 -1.65 -18.85
N SER A 160 -10.52 -1.29 -17.60
CA SER A 160 -9.20 -0.84 -17.17
C SER A 160 -8.38 -1.93 -16.47
N SER A 161 -7.07 -1.94 -16.68
CA SER A 161 -6.13 -2.74 -15.87
C SER A 161 -5.45 -1.94 -14.75
N MET A 162 -5.93 -0.71 -14.53
CA MET A 162 -5.50 0.19 -13.48
C MET A 162 -6.66 0.47 -12.53
N PHE A 163 -6.36 0.79 -11.27
CA PHE A 163 -7.34 1.08 -10.23
C PHE A 163 -6.78 2.10 -9.24
N ASP A 164 -7.67 2.70 -8.47
CA ASP A 164 -7.31 3.73 -7.49
C ASP A 164 -7.35 3.17 -6.07
N ILE A 165 -6.34 3.51 -5.28
CA ILE A 165 -6.29 3.30 -3.83
C ILE A 165 -6.39 4.68 -3.18
N HIS A 166 -7.42 4.88 -2.39
CA HIS A 166 -7.74 6.13 -1.73
C HIS A 166 -7.67 6.01 -0.22
N LEU A 167 -7.29 7.11 0.44
CA LEU A 167 -7.50 7.28 1.87
C LEU A 167 -7.86 8.74 2.17
N GLU A 168 -8.95 8.95 2.88
CA GLU A 168 -9.31 10.23 3.50
C GLU A 168 -9.17 10.11 5.03
N VAL A 169 -8.52 11.08 5.67
CA VAL A 169 -8.35 11.14 7.13
C VAL A 169 -8.77 12.51 7.63
N THR A 170 -9.72 12.54 8.55
CA THR A 170 -10.21 13.76 9.20
C THR A 170 -9.89 13.73 10.68
N ASN A 171 -9.18 14.74 11.19
CA ASN A 171 -9.03 14.94 12.63
C ASN A 171 -10.38 15.41 13.19
N LYS A 172 -10.97 14.62 14.09
CA LYS A 172 -12.27 14.88 14.71
C LYS A 172 -12.16 15.59 16.05
N SER A 173 -10.95 15.78 16.57
CA SER A 173 -10.72 16.64 17.73
C SER A 173 -11.23 18.06 17.45
N LEU A 174 -11.85 18.66 18.47
CA LEU A 174 -12.30 20.05 18.43
C LEU A 174 -11.21 21.05 18.85
N TYR A 175 -10.07 20.55 19.37
CA TYR A 175 -9.06 21.41 20.00
C TYR A 175 -7.61 21.03 19.70
N ALA A 176 -7.28 19.74 19.60
CA ALA A 176 -5.91 19.28 19.45
C ALA A 176 -5.58 18.94 18.00
N SER A 177 -4.40 19.37 17.55
CA SER A 177 -3.78 18.80 16.35
C SER A 177 -3.35 17.36 16.62
N MET A 178 -3.37 16.54 15.57
CA MET A 178 -3.07 15.12 15.61
C MET A 178 -1.88 14.81 14.68
N PRO A 179 -0.91 13.96 15.08
CA PRO A 179 0.11 13.50 14.15
C PRO A 179 -0.52 12.70 13.00
N LEU A 180 -0.01 12.87 11.78
CA LEU A 180 -0.38 12.05 10.64
C LEU A 180 0.88 11.54 9.91
N GLN A 181 0.96 10.22 9.79
CA GLN A 181 1.90 9.53 8.91
C GLN A 181 1.16 8.51 8.08
N TYR A 182 1.41 8.52 6.78
CA TYR A 182 0.76 7.57 5.89
C TYR A 182 1.73 7.11 4.80
N MET A 183 1.70 5.81 4.52
CA MET A 183 2.31 5.20 3.35
C MET A 183 1.30 4.22 2.74
N CYS A 184 1.04 4.38 1.45
CA CYS A 184 0.32 3.39 0.67
C CYS A 184 1.30 2.25 0.37
N HIS A 185 1.25 1.19 1.19
CA HIS A 185 2.25 0.13 1.14
C HIS A 185 1.81 -0.95 0.16
N MET A 186 2.35 -0.94 -1.06
CA MET A 186 2.05 -1.92 -2.12
C MET A 186 3.19 -2.94 -2.25
N ASN A 187 2.92 -4.19 -1.89
CA ASN A 187 3.80 -5.34 -2.00
C ASN A 187 3.77 -5.92 -3.42
N TYR A 188 4.33 -5.19 -4.38
CA TYR A 188 4.33 -5.59 -5.78
C TYR A 188 5.10 -6.90 -6.03
N ALA A 189 4.58 -7.74 -6.91
CA ALA A 189 5.20 -8.98 -7.37
C ALA A 189 6.64 -8.73 -7.86
N PHE A 190 7.57 -9.60 -7.46
CA PHE A 190 8.93 -9.54 -7.97
C PHE A 190 8.97 -10.03 -9.43
N VAL A 191 9.55 -9.23 -10.32
CA VAL A 191 9.75 -9.59 -11.72
C VAL A 191 11.24 -9.62 -12.02
N LYS A 192 11.75 -10.82 -12.29
CA LYS A 192 13.16 -11.02 -12.59
C LYS A 192 13.61 -10.14 -13.76
N ASP A 193 14.77 -9.51 -13.60
CA ASP A 193 15.45 -8.68 -14.59
C ASP A 193 14.62 -7.46 -15.08
N ALA A 194 13.55 -7.08 -14.37
CA ALA A 194 12.76 -5.90 -14.73
C ALA A 194 13.58 -4.60 -14.58
N LYS A 195 13.20 -3.60 -15.39
CA LYS A 195 13.76 -2.26 -15.33
C LYS A 195 12.76 -1.31 -14.69
N ILE A 196 13.21 -0.47 -13.79
CA ILE A 196 12.39 0.56 -13.16
C ILE A 196 12.69 1.91 -13.82
N THR A 197 11.67 2.68 -14.16
CA THR A 197 11.80 4.02 -14.72
C THR A 197 10.87 4.98 -14.01
N GLN A 198 11.22 6.26 -13.98
CA GLN A 198 10.40 7.29 -13.37
C GLN A 198 10.48 8.58 -14.18
N ASN A 199 9.46 9.44 -14.07
CA ASN A 199 9.43 10.75 -14.74
C ASN A 199 10.25 11.84 -14.01
N PHE A 200 11.02 11.47 -12.99
CA PHE A 200 11.99 12.32 -12.30
C PHE A 200 13.39 11.68 -12.34
N GLY A 201 14.43 12.43 -11.94
CA GLY A 201 15.82 12.02 -12.11
C GLY A 201 16.13 10.61 -11.59
N ASN A 202 16.85 9.82 -12.37
CA ASN A 202 17.20 8.43 -12.03
C ASN A 202 18.08 8.31 -10.77
N ASP A 203 18.81 9.38 -10.44
CA ASP A 203 19.67 9.44 -9.26
C ASP A 203 18.93 9.88 -7.99
N THR A 204 17.61 10.12 -8.05
CA THR A 204 16.84 10.59 -6.89
C THR A 204 16.73 9.52 -5.81
N PHE A 205 16.66 8.23 -6.18
CA PHE A 205 16.63 7.13 -5.22
C PHE A 205 18.02 6.89 -4.61
N LYS A 206 18.12 7.03 -3.29
CA LYS A 206 19.35 6.79 -2.51
C LYS A 206 19.18 5.57 -1.62
N LEU A 207 20.23 4.75 -1.53
CA LEU A 207 20.25 3.57 -0.66
C LEU A 207 20.02 3.99 0.80
N ARG A 208 19.15 3.27 1.50
CA ARG A 208 18.96 3.41 2.95
C ARG A 208 20.23 3.02 3.68
N THR A 209 20.71 3.92 4.55
CA THR A 209 21.91 3.69 5.38
C THR A 209 21.59 3.22 6.79
N SER A 210 20.34 3.38 7.25
CA SER A 210 19.87 2.86 8.53
C SER A 210 19.59 1.36 8.45
N ILE A 211 19.79 0.67 9.60
CA ILE A 211 19.49 -0.76 9.76
C ILE A 211 18.28 -0.87 10.69
N PRO A 212 17.09 -1.22 10.18
CA PRO A 212 15.90 -1.42 11.01
C PRO A 212 16.07 -2.56 12.02
N ALA A 213 15.34 -2.52 13.13
CA ALA A 213 15.45 -3.52 14.19
C ALA A 213 15.13 -4.96 13.75
N HIS A 214 14.30 -5.14 12.72
CA HIS A 214 13.95 -6.46 12.19
C HIS A 214 14.97 -7.00 11.17
N VAL A 215 15.89 -6.16 10.68
CA VAL A 215 16.93 -6.54 9.72
C VAL A 215 18.15 -7.08 10.49
N LYS A 216 18.62 -8.25 10.07
CA LYS A 216 19.86 -8.86 10.56
C LYS A 216 20.88 -8.89 9.41
N PRO A 217 21.81 -7.92 9.33
CA PRO A 217 22.79 -7.86 8.26
C PRO A 217 23.60 -9.16 8.14
N THR A 218 23.83 -9.60 6.90
CA THR A 218 24.74 -10.70 6.57
C THR A 218 25.99 -10.15 5.87
N PRO A 219 27.13 -10.88 5.83
CA PRO A 219 28.30 -10.45 5.07
C PRO A 219 27.98 -10.20 3.58
N ARG A 220 27.10 -11.00 2.99
CA ARG A 220 26.66 -10.81 1.60
C ARG A 220 25.86 -9.52 1.45
N TRP A 221 24.94 -9.25 2.38
CA TRP A 221 24.15 -8.01 2.39
C TRP A 221 25.04 -6.76 2.50
N THR A 222 26.06 -6.79 3.36
CA THR A 222 27.04 -5.70 3.46
C THR A 222 27.77 -5.47 2.14
N GLN A 223 28.24 -6.53 1.48
CA GLN A 223 28.90 -6.42 0.18
C GLN A 223 27.95 -5.87 -0.91
N LEU A 224 26.67 -6.28 -0.90
CA LEU A 224 25.67 -5.78 -1.83
C LEU A 224 25.47 -4.27 -1.69
N ASN A 225 25.41 -3.76 -0.45
CA ASN A 225 25.31 -2.32 -0.21
C ASN A 225 26.54 -1.57 -0.74
N GLU A 226 27.76 -2.10 -0.54
CA GLU A 226 28.97 -1.51 -1.10
C GLU A 226 28.97 -1.53 -2.64
N ASP A 227 28.49 -2.61 -3.25
CA ASP A 227 28.36 -2.74 -4.71
C ASP A 227 27.35 -1.74 -5.27
N ILE A 228 26.23 -1.51 -4.58
CA ILE A 228 25.25 -0.46 -4.93
C ILE A 228 25.88 0.93 -4.80
N LEU A 229 26.54 1.23 -3.68
CA LEU A 229 27.16 2.54 -3.43
C LEU A 229 28.31 2.85 -4.39
N SER A 230 29.01 1.82 -4.87
CA SER A 230 30.07 1.95 -5.89
C SER A 230 29.54 1.96 -7.33
N GLY A 231 28.22 1.86 -7.54
CA GLY A 231 27.59 1.91 -8.86
C GLY A 231 27.68 0.61 -9.66
N LYS A 232 28.11 -0.52 -9.05
CA LYS A 232 28.12 -1.83 -9.71
C LYS A 232 26.73 -2.42 -9.88
N LYS A 233 25.75 -1.97 -9.08
CA LYS A 233 24.33 -2.32 -9.19
C LYS A 233 23.50 -1.06 -9.39
N ASP A 234 22.68 -1.06 -10.43
CA ASP A 234 21.75 0.02 -10.73
C ASP A 234 20.52 -0.08 -9.83
N ALA A 235 20.22 0.99 -9.08
CA ALA A 235 19.04 1.08 -8.23
C ALA A 235 17.72 0.95 -9.02
N ASN A 236 17.76 1.19 -10.32
CA ASN A 236 16.64 1.13 -11.26
C ASN A 236 16.57 -0.18 -12.04
N SER A 237 17.24 -1.24 -11.57
CA SER A 237 17.22 -2.56 -12.21
C SER A 237 17.05 -3.67 -11.17
N LEU A 238 16.27 -4.70 -11.54
CA LEU A 238 16.14 -5.94 -10.77
C LEU A 238 17.11 -7.05 -11.25
N VAL A 239 18.07 -6.72 -12.12
CA VAL A 239 19.10 -7.69 -12.55
C VAL A 239 19.99 -8.08 -11.36
N GLY A 240 19.94 -9.36 -11.00
CA GLY A 240 20.66 -9.89 -9.84
C GLY A 240 20.11 -9.39 -8.50
N ALA A 241 18.84 -8.98 -8.45
CA ALA A 241 18.14 -8.65 -7.21
C ALA A 241 17.67 -9.91 -6.46
N GLU A 242 17.86 -11.11 -7.02
CA GLU A 242 17.62 -12.38 -6.33
C GLU A 242 18.54 -12.60 -5.11
N GLU A 243 19.57 -11.78 -4.96
CA GLU A 243 20.47 -11.79 -3.81
C GLU A 243 20.06 -10.81 -2.70
N PHE A 244 18.97 -10.05 -2.87
CA PHE A 244 18.54 -9.01 -1.93
C PHE A 244 17.83 -9.63 -0.71
N ASP A 245 18.64 -10.20 0.19
CA ASP A 245 18.21 -10.84 1.44
C ASP A 245 19.03 -10.27 2.62
N PRO A 246 18.40 -9.75 3.69
CA PRO A 246 16.96 -9.71 3.95
C PRO A 246 16.17 -8.65 3.19
N GLU A 247 16.76 -7.52 2.78
CA GLU A 247 16.09 -6.51 1.94
C GLU A 247 17.07 -5.44 1.46
N ILE A 248 16.79 -4.80 0.33
CA ILE A 248 17.44 -3.55 -0.11
C ILE A 248 16.38 -2.47 -0.24
N VAL A 249 16.65 -1.30 0.36
CA VAL A 249 15.69 -0.19 0.43
C VAL A 249 16.30 1.09 -0.11
N TYR A 250 15.56 1.81 -0.93
CA TYR A 250 15.93 3.13 -1.44
C TYR A 250 14.87 4.16 -1.09
N PHE A 251 15.31 5.40 -0.87
CA PHE A 251 14.45 6.55 -0.61
C PHE A 251 14.64 7.62 -1.67
N ALA A 252 13.54 8.18 -2.15
CA ALA A 252 13.49 9.41 -2.92
C ALA A 252 12.71 10.45 -2.09
N ASP A 253 13.41 11.43 -1.53
CA ASP A 253 12.79 12.49 -0.72
C ASP A 253 12.55 13.76 -1.53
N GLY A 254 11.54 14.53 -1.14
CA GLY A 254 11.27 15.84 -1.71
C GLY A 254 10.89 15.78 -3.19
N VAL A 255 10.26 14.68 -3.64
CA VAL A 255 9.83 14.54 -5.04
C VAL A 255 8.84 15.62 -5.46
N ASN A 256 8.15 16.22 -4.50
CA ASN A 256 7.26 17.37 -4.68
C ASN A 256 7.96 18.68 -5.07
N LYS A 257 9.28 18.72 -4.99
CA LYS A 257 10.11 19.82 -5.51
C LYS A 257 10.60 19.56 -6.94
N ILE A 258 10.33 18.36 -7.48
CA ILE A 258 10.85 17.88 -8.76
C ILE A 258 9.72 17.72 -9.78
N THR A 259 8.59 17.14 -9.39
CA THR A 259 7.40 16.95 -10.23
C THR A 259 6.14 17.08 -9.38
N ASP A 260 5.04 17.57 -9.94
CA ASP A 260 3.74 17.61 -9.26
C ASP A 260 3.04 16.24 -9.24
N ASN A 261 3.24 15.44 -10.29
CA ASN A 261 2.72 14.09 -10.41
C ASN A 261 3.88 13.13 -10.70
N ALA A 262 4.09 12.16 -9.81
CA ALA A 262 5.08 11.12 -9.99
C ALA A 262 4.48 9.98 -10.78
N ILE A 263 5.23 9.47 -11.76
CA ILE A 263 4.91 8.26 -12.52
C ILE A 263 6.14 7.37 -12.43
N ILE A 264 5.97 6.17 -11.88
CA ILE A 264 7.02 5.16 -11.79
C ILE A 264 6.50 3.88 -12.44
N ASP A 265 7.32 3.33 -13.33
CA ASP A 265 7.06 2.12 -14.10
C ASP A 265 8.07 1.04 -13.70
N MET A 266 7.61 -0.20 -13.53
CA MET A 266 8.44 -1.41 -13.52
C MET A 266 8.12 -2.22 -14.78
N VAL A 267 9.07 -2.24 -15.72
CA VAL A 267 8.95 -2.87 -17.03
C VAL A 267 9.55 -4.26 -17.00
N ALA A 268 8.71 -5.27 -17.17
CA ALA A 268 9.10 -6.67 -17.28
C ALA A 268 9.80 -6.96 -18.61
N PRO A 269 10.64 -8.01 -18.70
CA PRO A 269 11.30 -8.41 -19.95
C PRO A 269 10.34 -8.76 -21.10
N ASP A 270 9.11 -9.20 -20.79
CA ASP A 270 8.07 -9.50 -21.78
C ASP A 270 7.31 -8.25 -22.27
N GLY A 271 7.66 -7.07 -21.75
CA GLY A 271 7.05 -5.79 -22.09
C GLY A 271 5.82 -5.43 -21.27
N THR A 272 5.38 -6.26 -20.31
CA THR A 272 4.38 -5.85 -19.32
C THR A 272 4.94 -4.75 -18.43
N THR A 273 4.20 -3.66 -18.26
CA THR A 273 4.61 -2.54 -17.39
C THR A 273 3.65 -2.42 -16.22
N PHE A 274 4.17 -2.55 -15.00
CA PHE A 274 3.45 -2.19 -13.78
C PHE A 274 3.68 -0.70 -13.53
N GLU A 275 2.62 0.06 -13.31
CA GLU A 275 2.72 1.51 -13.15
C GLU A 275 2.09 1.94 -11.82
N THR A 276 2.69 2.95 -11.20
CA THR A 276 2.17 3.65 -10.03
C THR A 276 2.27 5.15 -10.26
N GLN A 277 1.15 5.85 -10.08
CA GLN A 277 1.04 7.30 -10.22
C GLN A 277 0.44 7.92 -8.96
N PHE A 278 0.91 9.10 -8.57
CA PHE A 278 0.38 9.86 -7.44
C PHE A 278 0.81 11.33 -7.46
N SER A 279 0.03 12.17 -6.78
CA SER A 279 0.38 13.55 -6.48
C SER A 279 1.52 13.60 -5.47
N THR A 280 2.60 14.28 -5.80
CA THR A 280 3.74 14.44 -4.89
C THR A 280 3.45 15.40 -3.76
N GLN A 281 2.44 16.28 -3.90
CA GLN A 281 1.98 17.13 -2.79
C GLN A 281 1.30 16.31 -1.69
N GLU A 282 0.69 15.17 -2.05
CA GLU A 282 0.14 14.19 -1.11
C GLU A 282 1.26 13.30 -0.56
N PHE A 283 2.21 12.92 -1.42
CA PHE A 283 3.31 12.02 -1.10
C PHE A 283 4.68 12.60 -1.51
N PRO A 284 5.32 13.39 -0.64
CA PRO A 284 6.62 14.00 -0.92
C PRO A 284 7.79 13.02 -0.84
N VAL A 285 7.57 11.78 -0.38
CA VAL A 285 8.59 10.73 -0.25
C VAL A 285 8.14 9.46 -0.96
N VAL A 286 9.08 8.79 -1.62
CA VAL A 286 8.86 7.47 -2.24
C VAL A 286 9.89 6.49 -1.70
N THR A 287 9.43 5.33 -1.25
CA THR A 287 10.31 4.22 -0.87
C THR A 287 10.29 3.13 -1.93
N ARG A 288 11.45 2.53 -2.21
CA ARG A 288 11.57 1.30 -2.98
C ARG A 288 12.06 0.21 -2.04
N TRP A 289 11.32 -0.88 -1.91
CA TRP A 289 11.65 -2.01 -1.04
C TRP A 289 11.68 -3.29 -1.87
N ILE A 290 12.86 -3.91 -1.94
CA ILE A 290 13.07 -5.13 -2.73
C ILE A 290 13.64 -6.20 -1.80
N LEU A 291 13.01 -7.36 -1.82
CA LEU A 291 13.43 -8.52 -1.04
C LEU A 291 13.24 -9.77 -1.90
N TYR A 292 14.24 -10.64 -1.87
CA TYR A 292 14.16 -11.95 -2.50
C TYR A 292 14.81 -13.01 -1.61
N ASN A 293 14.00 -13.95 -1.11
CA ASN A 293 14.48 -15.18 -0.49
C ASN A 293 13.47 -16.32 -0.71
N ALA A 294 13.67 -17.44 -0.01
CA ALA A 294 12.82 -18.63 -0.17
C ALA A 294 11.38 -18.43 0.35
N ASP A 295 11.19 -17.53 1.31
CA ASP A 295 9.92 -17.32 1.99
C ASP A 295 9.09 -16.18 1.37
N GLN A 296 9.77 -15.16 0.83
CA GLN A 296 9.16 -13.94 0.32
C GLN A 296 9.91 -13.42 -0.91
N LYS A 297 9.18 -12.91 -1.90
CA LYS A 297 9.75 -12.20 -3.05
C LYS A 297 8.87 -11.02 -3.42
N VAL A 298 9.45 -9.83 -3.43
CA VAL A 298 8.73 -8.58 -3.60
C VAL A 298 9.61 -7.56 -4.28
N ALA A 299 9.01 -6.79 -5.18
CA ALA A 299 9.59 -5.61 -5.79
C ALA A 299 8.61 -4.45 -5.63
N ALA A 300 8.48 -3.95 -4.39
CA ALA A 300 7.72 -2.74 -4.11
C ALA A 300 8.48 -1.54 -4.68
N PHE A 301 8.33 -1.32 -5.99
CA PHE A 301 9.14 -0.39 -6.78
C PHE A 301 8.82 1.09 -6.48
N ALA A 302 7.61 1.36 -5.98
CA ALA A 302 7.14 2.66 -5.53
C ALA A 302 6.16 2.52 -4.36
N LEU A 303 6.59 2.95 -3.17
CA LEU A 303 5.77 3.09 -1.96
C LEU A 303 5.64 4.58 -1.62
N PRO A 304 4.58 5.26 -2.10
CA PRO A 304 4.38 6.67 -1.82
C PRO A 304 4.02 6.88 -0.35
N GLY A 305 4.68 7.85 0.29
CA GLY A 305 4.50 8.14 1.71
C GLY A 305 4.64 9.63 2.05
N THR A 306 4.03 10.02 3.18
CA THR A 306 4.19 11.36 3.76
C THR A 306 5.56 11.55 4.40
N SER A 307 6.22 10.45 4.74
CA SER A 307 7.56 10.40 5.32
C SER A 307 8.24 9.07 5.02
N ARG A 308 9.54 8.95 5.34
CA ARG A 308 10.28 7.69 5.24
C ARG A 308 9.74 6.65 6.24
N PRO A 309 9.91 5.33 5.98
CA PRO A 309 9.41 4.26 6.85
C PRO A 309 10.32 4.00 8.07
N GLU A 310 10.93 5.04 8.63
CA GLU A 310 11.92 4.96 9.73
C GLU A 310 11.32 5.26 11.11
N GLY A 311 9.98 5.33 11.22
CA GLY A 311 9.26 5.55 12.47
C GLY A 311 8.83 7.00 12.70
N ARG A 312 7.97 7.20 13.71
CA ARG A 312 7.39 8.51 14.02
C ARG A 312 8.44 9.52 14.52
N GLU A 313 9.33 9.12 15.42
CA GLU A 313 10.37 10.03 15.91
C GLU A 313 11.38 10.44 14.84
N ALA A 314 11.72 9.54 13.90
CA ALA A 314 12.60 9.87 12.78
C ALA A 314 11.97 10.95 11.88
N ALA A 315 10.69 10.79 11.52
CA ALA A 315 9.99 11.81 10.74
C ALA A 315 9.80 13.13 11.49
N ARG A 316 9.57 13.09 12.81
CA ARG A 316 9.50 14.31 13.63
C ARG A 316 10.83 15.06 13.59
N LYS A 317 11.96 14.36 13.78
CA LYS A 317 13.31 14.94 13.70
C LYS A 317 13.61 15.49 12.29
N ALA A 318 13.12 14.82 11.25
CA ALA A 318 13.26 15.25 9.85
C ALA A 318 12.28 16.37 9.43
N GLY A 319 11.31 16.74 10.28
CA GLY A 319 10.28 17.73 9.96
C GLY A 319 9.23 17.25 8.95
N THR A 320 9.10 15.95 8.73
CA THR A 320 8.15 15.34 7.78
C THR A 320 6.90 14.78 8.46
N LEU A 321 6.85 14.76 9.80
CA LEU A 321 5.64 14.38 10.54
C LEU A 321 4.57 15.46 10.39
N ILE A 322 3.45 15.13 9.75
CA ILE A 322 2.32 16.05 9.57
C ILE A 322 1.64 16.27 10.93
N GLN A 323 1.19 17.50 11.18
CA GLN A 323 0.28 17.85 12.26
C GLN A 323 -1.05 18.27 11.63
N LEU A 324 -2.05 17.40 11.70
CA LEU A 324 -3.38 17.62 11.15
C LEU A 324 -4.21 18.42 12.16
N ASN A 325 -4.63 19.63 11.80
CA ASN A 325 -5.35 20.52 12.73
C ASN A 325 -6.77 20.02 13.05
N PRO A 326 -7.40 20.50 14.14
CA PRO A 326 -8.80 20.21 14.45
C PRO A 326 -9.73 20.42 13.25
N GLY A 327 -10.49 19.39 12.88
CA GLY A 327 -11.41 19.42 11.74
C GLY A 327 -10.75 19.35 10.35
N GLU A 328 -9.41 19.39 10.27
CA GLU A 328 -8.70 19.30 9.00
C GLU A 328 -8.82 17.89 8.41
N THR A 329 -8.90 17.83 7.09
CA THR A 329 -8.96 16.58 6.32
C THR A 329 -7.81 16.53 5.32
N LYS A 330 -7.12 15.40 5.27
CA LYS A 330 -6.16 15.08 4.21
C LYS A 330 -6.65 13.91 3.37
N LYS A 331 -6.35 13.96 2.07
CA LYS A 331 -6.71 12.95 1.08
C LYS A 331 -5.45 12.47 0.38
N PHE A 332 -5.46 11.20 0.03
CA PHE A 332 -4.34 10.52 -0.59
C PHE A 332 -4.86 9.60 -1.68
N ILE A 333 -4.26 9.68 -2.86
CA ILE A 333 -4.69 8.95 -4.05
C ILE A 333 -3.46 8.32 -4.72
N VAL A 334 -3.55 7.02 -4.96
CA VAL A 334 -2.58 6.28 -5.77
C VAL A 334 -3.33 5.57 -6.89
N HIS A 335 -2.95 5.85 -8.14
CA HIS A 335 -3.44 5.15 -9.31
C HIS A 335 -2.41 4.11 -9.74
N THR A 336 -2.78 2.83 -9.79
CA THR A 336 -1.80 1.75 -9.93
C THR A 336 -2.38 0.55 -10.65
N GLY A 337 -1.53 -0.25 -11.29
CA GLY A 337 -1.97 -1.44 -12.01
C GLY A 337 -0.99 -1.92 -13.08
N ILE A 338 -1.54 -2.50 -14.15
CA ILE A 338 -0.80 -2.77 -15.38
C ILE A 338 -1.12 -1.67 -16.38
N LYS A 339 -0.07 -0.99 -16.84
CA LYS A 339 -0.16 0.10 -17.81
C LYS A 339 -0.83 -0.37 -19.10
N GLU A 340 -1.86 0.37 -19.48
CA GLU A 340 -2.61 0.13 -20.71
C GLU A 340 -1.78 0.53 -21.94
N LYS A 341 -2.09 -0.10 -23.08
CA LYS A 341 -1.33 0.06 -24.34
C LYS A 341 -1.86 1.18 -25.22
#